data_AF-A0A918KJ78-F1
#
_entry.id   AF-A0A918KJ78-F1
#
_cell.length_a   1.000
_cell.length_b   1.000
_cell.length_c   1.000
_cell.angle_alpha   90.00
_cell.angle_beta   90.00
_cell.angle_gamma   90.00
#
_symmetry.space_group_name_H-M   'P 1'
#
loop_
_entity.id
_entity.type
_entity.pdbx_description
1 polymer ?
#
loop_
_entity_poly.entity_id
_entity_poly.type
_entity_poly.pdbx_seq_one_letter_code
_entity_poly.pdbx_strand_id
1 'polypeptide(L)'
;MGASVYTKERLEEAARGARTLSEALERLGIDPRSPTRRYVLGRMRKLGVDISHFEREGAKWTREILEPVVARSTSVYEVLRRLGLDPVGGHHTNISRRIRTYGIDTSHFTPTVRTERQRHNQRRRSAGEILVEDTSAHTSRVPSSRLKRALRELGVDERCAQCGIEATWLGEPLPLEVDHVNGDWRDNRVENLRMLCPNCHSTTDSYRGRAKSRTKGRTP
;
A
#
# COMPACT_ATOMS: atom_id res chain seq x y z
N MET A 1 -1.84 39.96 -19.14
CA MET A 1 -2.10 38.93 -18.11
C MET A 1 -3.58 38.96 -17.80
N GLY A 2 -4.36 38.00 -18.33
CA GLY A 2 -5.79 37.92 -18.06
C GLY A 2 -6.05 37.62 -16.58
N ALA A 3 -7.04 38.28 -15.98
CA ALA A 3 -7.45 37.98 -14.62
C ALA A 3 -7.79 36.49 -14.49
N SER A 4 -7.24 35.82 -13.47
CA SER A 4 -7.56 34.43 -13.18
C SER A 4 -9.07 34.28 -13.00
N VAL A 5 -9.70 33.33 -13.70
CA VAL A 5 -11.13 32.98 -13.56
C VAL A 5 -11.48 32.64 -12.10
N TYR A 6 -10.50 32.18 -11.33
CA TYR A 6 -10.60 31.92 -9.89
C TYR A 6 -10.15 33.14 -9.07
N THR A 7 -11.00 34.16 -9.03
CA THR A 7 -10.84 35.31 -8.13
C THR A 7 -11.14 34.91 -6.68
N LYS A 8 -10.73 35.73 -5.71
CA LYS A 8 -10.94 35.43 -4.29
C LYS A 8 -12.44 35.36 -3.99
N GLU A 9 -13.19 36.33 -4.49
CA GLU A 9 -14.62 36.52 -4.27
C GLU A 9 -15.41 35.30 -4.79
N ARG A 10 -15.08 34.84 -6.00
CA ARG A 10 -15.72 33.66 -6.61
C ARG A 10 -15.45 32.38 -5.79
N LEU A 11 -14.23 32.25 -5.25
CA LEU A 11 -13.87 31.10 -4.43
C LEU A 11 -14.52 31.14 -3.04
N GLU A 12 -14.66 32.33 -2.44
CA GLU A 12 -15.37 32.53 -1.17
C GLU A 12 -16.86 32.23 -1.31
N GLU A 13 -17.50 32.68 -2.40
CA GLU A 13 -18.89 32.39 -2.69
C GLU A 13 -19.12 30.88 -2.84
N ALA A 14 -18.25 30.19 -3.58
CA ALA A 14 -18.31 28.74 -3.73
C ALA A 14 -18.07 28.00 -2.41
N ALA A 15 -17.21 28.52 -1.52
CA ALA A 15 -16.89 27.90 -0.24
C ALA A 15 -17.97 28.11 0.84
N ARG A 16 -18.64 29.27 0.85
CA ARG A 16 -19.60 29.67 1.90
C ARG A 16 -20.77 28.70 2.08
N GLY A 17 -21.26 28.12 0.98
CA GLY A 17 -22.35 27.14 1.00
C GLY A 17 -21.89 25.69 1.00
N ALA A 18 -20.58 25.43 0.89
CA ALA A 18 -20.04 24.10 0.72
C ALA A 18 -19.59 23.51 2.05
N ARG A 19 -19.99 22.27 2.32
CA ARG A 19 -19.43 21.46 3.41
C ARG A 19 -18.15 20.76 2.97
N THR A 20 -17.88 20.70 1.68
CA THR A 20 -16.73 19.97 1.14
C THR A 20 -16.09 20.66 -0.07
N LEU A 21 -14.86 20.25 -0.41
CA LEU A 21 -14.17 20.77 -1.59
C LEU A 21 -14.84 20.34 -2.90
N SER A 22 -15.42 19.14 -2.99
CA SER A 22 -16.17 18.72 -4.19
C SER A 22 -17.41 19.55 -4.38
N GLU A 23 -18.20 19.78 -3.32
CA GLU A 23 -19.37 20.64 -3.38
C GLU A 23 -18.99 22.08 -3.80
N ALA A 24 -17.84 22.59 -3.34
CA ALA A 24 -17.32 23.89 -3.78
C ALA A 24 -16.90 23.88 -5.27
N LEU A 25 -16.33 22.78 -5.76
CA LEU A 25 -15.95 22.63 -7.18
C LEU A 25 -17.17 22.50 -8.10
N GLU A 26 -18.19 21.75 -7.69
CA GLU A 26 -19.46 21.64 -8.42
C GLU A 26 -20.12 23.01 -8.59
N ARG A 27 -20.13 23.83 -7.53
CA ARG A 27 -20.61 25.22 -7.60
C ARG A 27 -19.80 26.12 -8.52
N LEU A 28 -18.52 25.79 -8.74
CA LEU A 28 -17.67 26.48 -9.71
C LEU A 28 -17.87 25.95 -11.15
N GLY A 29 -18.68 24.92 -11.35
CA GLY A 29 -18.89 24.25 -12.63
C GLY A 29 -17.75 23.28 -13.00
N ILE A 30 -17.02 22.78 -12.01
CA ILE A 30 -15.84 21.91 -12.21
C ILE A 30 -16.16 20.51 -11.72
N ASP A 31 -15.84 19.50 -12.52
CA ASP A 31 -15.85 18.12 -12.08
C ASP A 31 -14.93 17.93 -10.86
N PRO A 32 -15.44 17.49 -9.69
CA PRO A 32 -14.63 17.25 -8.50
C PRO A 32 -13.51 16.24 -8.66
N ARG A 33 -13.57 15.37 -9.67
CA ARG A 33 -12.53 14.38 -10.00
C ARG A 33 -11.46 14.92 -10.95
N SER A 34 -11.66 16.12 -11.49
CA SER A 34 -10.73 16.78 -12.41
C SER A 34 -9.39 17.12 -11.73
N PRO A 35 -8.25 17.07 -12.46
CA PRO A 35 -6.95 17.55 -11.97
C PRO A 35 -6.98 18.99 -11.43
N THR A 36 -7.93 19.80 -11.91
CA THR A 36 -8.17 21.19 -11.48
C THR A 36 -8.49 21.31 -9.98
N ARG A 37 -8.99 20.25 -9.33
CA ARG A 37 -9.24 20.19 -7.88
C ARG A 37 -8.04 20.66 -7.07
N ARG A 38 -6.83 20.18 -7.40
CA ARG A 38 -5.60 20.52 -6.66
C ARG A 38 -5.23 22.00 -6.83
N TYR A 39 -5.39 22.52 -8.05
CA TYR A 39 -5.11 23.91 -8.38
C TYR A 39 -6.05 24.86 -7.61
N VAL A 40 -7.35 24.59 -7.63
CA VAL A 40 -8.36 25.42 -6.92
C VAL A 40 -8.14 25.40 -5.41
N LEU A 41 -7.88 24.24 -4.81
CA LEU A 41 -7.56 24.14 -3.38
C LEU A 41 -6.29 24.94 -3.01
N GLY A 42 -5.23 24.84 -3.83
CA GLY A 42 -4.03 25.63 -3.64
C GLY A 42 -4.28 27.14 -3.76
N ARG A 43 -5.17 27.53 -4.70
CA ARG A 43 -5.56 28.92 -4.91
C ARG A 43 -6.39 29.48 -3.76
N MET A 44 -7.37 28.73 -3.25
CA MET A 44 -8.16 29.07 -2.06
C MET A 44 -7.24 29.37 -0.86
N ARG A 45 -6.26 28.50 -0.59
CA ARG A 45 -5.26 28.71 0.46
C ARG A 45 -4.41 29.96 0.22
N LYS A 46 -3.92 30.16 -1.01
CA LYS A 46 -3.09 31.31 -1.36
C LYS A 46 -3.83 32.65 -1.23
N LEU A 47 -5.14 32.66 -1.47
CA LEU A 47 -5.99 33.86 -1.38
C LEU A 47 -6.64 34.06 -0.01
N GLY A 48 -6.41 33.14 0.94
CA GLY A 48 -6.95 33.21 2.30
C GLY A 48 -8.46 32.97 2.37
N VAL A 49 -9.00 32.16 1.46
CA VAL A 49 -10.40 31.71 1.52
C VAL A 49 -10.53 30.74 2.70
N ASP A 50 -11.49 31.01 3.59
CA ASP A 50 -11.77 30.08 4.69
C ASP A 50 -12.34 28.77 4.14
N ILE A 51 -11.63 27.69 4.42
CA ILE A 51 -11.96 26.31 4.05
C ILE A 51 -11.81 25.37 5.25
N SER A 52 -11.74 25.94 6.47
CA SER A 52 -11.55 25.17 7.70
C SER A 52 -12.76 24.31 8.05
N HIS A 53 -13.95 24.73 7.59
CA HIS A 53 -15.21 24.00 7.72
C HIS A 53 -15.38 22.86 6.69
N PHE A 54 -14.48 22.73 5.71
CA PHE A 54 -14.58 21.65 4.74
C PHE A 54 -14.29 20.29 5.38
N GLU A 55 -15.27 19.39 5.28
CA GLU A 55 -15.13 18.00 5.66
C GLU A 55 -14.16 17.26 4.73
N ARG A 56 -13.50 16.23 5.27
CA ARG A 56 -12.60 15.37 4.50
C ARG A 56 -13.38 14.45 3.57
N GLU A 57 -13.22 14.67 2.27
CA GLU A 57 -13.79 13.81 1.24
C GLU A 57 -12.80 12.77 0.70
N GLY A 58 -13.34 11.76 0.01
CA GLY A 58 -12.53 10.77 -0.71
C GLY A 58 -11.92 9.69 0.19
N ALA A 59 -12.42 9.56 1.42
CA ALA A 59 -12.15 8.42 2.27
C ALA A 59 -12.75 7.15 1.64
N LYS A 60 -11.97 6.39 0.87
CA LYS A 60 -12.39 5.09 0.28
C LYS A 60 -13.04 4.15 1.30
N TRP A 61 -12.65 4.26 2.57
CA TRP A 61 -13.15 3.42 3.66
C TRP A 61 -13.81 4.32 4.70
N THR A 62 -15.07 4.70 4.45
CA THR A 62 -15.86 5.49 5.39
C THR A 62 -16.39 4.61 6.52
N ARG A 63 -17.00 5.24 7.53
CA ARG A 63 -17.62 4.50 8.64
C ARG A 63 -18.74 3.59 8.13
N GLU A 64 -19.58 4.12 7.23
CA GLU A 64 -20.74 3.43 6.66
C GLU A 64 -20.34 2.17 5.87
N ILE A 65 -19.14 2.17 5.28
CA ILE A 65 -18.59 0.99 4.60
C ILE A 65 -18.00 0.01 5.62
N LEU A 66 -17.27 0.49 6.62
CA LEU A 66 -16.52 -0.36 7.54
C LEU A 66 -17.41 -1.00 8.61
N GLU A 67 -18.37 -0.28 9.16
CA GLU A 67 -19.23 -0.71 10.27
C GLU A 67 -19.99 -2.02 9.98
N PRO A 68 -20.73 -2.17 8.86
CA PRO A 68 -21.41 -3.43 8.56
C PRO A 68 -20.45 -4.59 8.29
N VAL A 69 -19.23 -4.30 7.80
CA VAL A 69 -18.23 -5.33 7.51
C VAL A 69 -17.55 -5.79 8.81
N VAL A 70 -17.24 -4.87 9.70
CA VAL A 70 -16.66 -5.15 11.02
C VAL A 70 -17.64 -5.98 11.87
N ALA A 71 -18.93 -5.62 11.88
CA ALA A 71 -19.95 -6.36 12.62
C ALA A 71 -20.06 -7.84 12.19
N ARG A 72 -19.77 -8.15 10.91
CA ARG A 72 -19.83 -9.51 10.36
C ARG A 72 -18.47 -10.22 10.36
N SER A 73 -17.44 -9.62 10.94
CA SER A 73 -16.07 -10.13 10.95
C SER A 73 -15.64 -10.54 12.35
N THR A 74 -14.72 -11.49 12.43
CA THR A 74 -14.09 -11.96 13.69
C THR A 74 -12.66 -11.45 13.84
N SER A 75 -12.09 -10.81 12.81
CA SER A 75 -10.74 -10.24 12.84
C SER A 75 -10.57 -9.17 11.75
N VAL A 76 -9.57 -8.30 11.90
CA VAL A 76 -9.22 -7.31 10.87
C VAL A 76 -8.85 -7.98 9.53
N TYR A 77 -8.22 -9.16 9.55
CA TYR A 77 -7.95 -9.90 8.31
C TYR A 77 -9.23 -10.32 7.60
N GLU A 78 -10.27 -10.70 8.34
CA GLU A 78 -11.57 -11.00 7.75
C GLU A 78 -12.24 -9.74 7.19
N VAL A 79 -12.11 -8.60 7.86
CA VAL A 79 -12.54 -7.30 7.33
C VAL A 79 -11.86 -7.02 5.99
N LEU A 80 -10.54 -7.17 5.91
CA LEU A 80 -9.81 -7.00 4.65
C LEU A 80 -10.33 -7.93 3.54
N ARG A 81 -10.50 -9.22 3.85
CA ARG A 81 -11.03 -10.21 2.89
C ARG A 81 -12.42 -9.83 2.38
N ARG A 82 -13.33 -9.43 3.27
CA ARG A 82 -14.70 -9.02 2.91
C ARG A 82 -14.72 -7.71 2.09
N LEU A 83 -13.72 -6.86 2.26
CA LEU A 83 -13.51 -5.67 1.43
C LEU A 83 -12.80 -5.98 0.09
N GLY A 84 -12.48 -7.25 -0.20
CA GLY A 84 -11.75 -7.66 -1.40
C GLY A 84 -10.29 -7.20 -1.40
N LEU A 85 -9.69 -7.02 -0.22
CA LEU A 85 -8.32 -6.57 -0.06
C LEU A 85 -7.42 -7.71 0.40
N ASP A 86 -6.31 -7.88 -0.32
CA ASP A 86 -5.20 -8.69 0.16
C ASP A 86 -4.49 -8.00 1.33
N PRO A 87 -3.98 -8.74 2.33
CA PRO A 87 -3.23 -8.21 3.47
C PRO A 87 -1.79 -7.83 3.07
N VAL A 88 -1.66 -7.01 2.03
CA VAL A 88 -0.39 -6.50 1.49
C VAL A 88 -0.41 -4.98 1.45
N GLY A 89 0.76 -4.33 1.29
CA GLY A 89 0.84 -2.90 1.00
C GLY A 89 0.29 -1.96 2.08
N GLY A 90 0.26 -2.39 3.35
CA GLY A 90 -0.19 -1.56 4.48
C GLY A 90 -1.72 -1.42 4.62
N HIS A 91 -2.51 -2.18 3.85
CA HIS A 91 -3.98 -2.17 3.97
C HIS A 91 -4.46 -2.47 5.38
N HIS A 92 -3.88 -3.47 6.04
CA HIS A 92 -4.20 -3.79 7.43
C HIS A 92 -4.04 -2.56 8.33
N THR A 93 -2.87 -1.92 8.32
CA THR A 93 -2.61 -0.72 9.12
C THR A 93 -3.58 0.41 8.81
N ASN A 94 -3.92 0.62 7.53
CA ASN A 94 -4.87 1.66 7.14
C ASN A 94 -6.27 1.39 7.68
N ILE A 95 -6.79 0.18 7.49
CA ILE A 95 -8.14 -0.22 7.92
C ILE A 95 -8.21 -0.22 9.45
N SER A 96 -7.24 -0.82 10.16
CA SER A 96 -7.20 -0.78 11.62
C SER A 96 -7.19 0.64 12.17
N ARG A 97 -6.45 1.56 11.53
CA ARG A 97 -6.43 2.96 11.93
C ARG A 97 -7.81 3.60 11.77
N ARG A 98 -8.49 3.36 10.64
CA ARG A 98 -9.81 3.92 10.37
C ARG A 98 -10.89 3.38 11.32
N ILE A 99 -10.90 2.07 11.56
CA ILE A 99 -11.81 1.44 12.55
C ILE A 99 -11.67 2.15 13.90
N ARG A 100 -10.43 2.35 14.37
CA ARG A 100 -10.14 3.08 15.61
C ARG A 100 -10.57 4.55 15.55
N THR A 101 -10.29 5.25 14.46
CA THR A 101 -10.69 6.66 14.28
C THR A 101 -12.21 6.84 14.31
N TYR A 102 -12.97 5.89 13.78
CA TYR A 102 -14.44 5.93 13.80
C TYR A 102 -15.06 5.39 15.10
N GLY A 103 -14.25 4.84 16.01
CA GLY A 103 -14.74 4.25 17.25
C GLY A 103 -15.66 3.05 17.02
N ILE A 104 -15.44 2.29 15.94
CA ILE A 104 -16.24 1.09 15.64
C ILE A 104 -15.83 0.00 16.63
N ASP A 105 -16.81 -0.63 17.28
CA ASP A 105 -16.55 -1.72 18.22
C ASP A 105 -15.94 -2.94 17.53
N THR A 106 -14.88 -3.48 18.13
CA THR A 106 -14.22 -4.72 17.72
C THR A 106 -14.04 -5.67 18.89
N SER A 107 -14.78 -5.48 19.99
CA SER A 107 -14.69 -6.32 21.19
C SER A 107 -15.02 -7.79 20.91
N HIS A 108 -15.87 -8.05 19.91
CA HIS A 108 -16.23 -9.39 19.43
C HIS A 108 -15.15 -10.05 18.58
N PHE A 109 -14.07 -9.35 18.21
CA PHE A 109 -12.98 -9.97 17.45
C PHE A 109 -12.24 -11.00 18.31
N THR A 110 -11.89 -12.12 17.70
CA THR A 110 -11.13 -13.18 18.37
C THR A 110 -9.76 -12.65 18.78
N PRO A 111 -9.43 -12.61 20.08
CA PRO A 111 -8.12 -12.18 20.52
C PRO A 111 -7.07 -13.18 20.04
N THR A 112 -5.92 -12.68 19.57
CA THR A 112 -4.76 -13.53 19.28
C THR A 112 -4.11 -13.96 20.60
N VAL A 113 -4.67 -14.96 21.28
CA VAL A 113 -4.08 -15.50 22.51
C VAL A 113 -2.94 -16.45 22.13
N ARG A 114 -1.69 -16.07 22.44
CA ARG A 114 -0.57 -17.01 22.38
C ARG A 114 -0.70 -17.99 23.52
N THR A 115 -1.13 -19.22 23.23
CA THR A 115 -1.22 -20.28 24.24
C THR A 115 0.18 -20.69 24.71
N GLU A 116 0.32 -21.26 25.92
CA GLU A 116 1.62 -21.73 26.41
C GLU A 116 2.28 -22.73 25.45
N ARG A 117 1.50 -23.62 24.83
CA ARG A 117 1.97 -24.54 23.78
C ARG A 117 2.56 -23.82 22.57
N GLN A 118 2.07 -22.63 22.24
CA GLN A 118 2.58 -21.79 21.16
C GLN A 118 3.82 -20.96 21.53
N ARG A 119 4.20 -20.88 22.82
CA ARG A 119 5.46 -20.23 23.24
C ARG A 119 6.68 -21.00 22.72
N HIS A 120 6.58 -22.33 22.72
CA HIS A 120 7.63 -23.25 22.28
C HIS A 120 7.49 -23.66 20.81
N ASN A 121 6.38 -23.31 20.14
CA ASN A 121 6.16 -23.58 18.72
C ASN A 121 6.89 -22.54 17.84
N GLN A 122 8.22 -22.54 17.90
CA GLN A 122 9.10 -21.67 17.12
C GLN A 122 9.80 -22.43 16.00
N ARG A 123 9.14 -23.48 15.45
CA ARG A 123 9.71 -24.25 14.35
C ARG A 123 10.05 -23.30 13.20
N ARG A 124 11.35 -23.18 12.94
CA ARG A 124 11.86 -22.45 11.78
C ARG A 124 11.49 -23.26 10.53
N ARG A 125 10.68 -22.66 9.64
CA ARG A 125 10.43 -23.23 8.30
C ARG A 125 11.76 -23.43 7.58
N SER A 126 11.92 -24.58 6.93
CA SER A 126 13.05 -24.91 6.05
C SER A 126 13.03 -24.10 4.76
N ALA A 127 14.15 -24.09 4.03
CA ALA A 127 14.21 -23.51 2.69
C ALA A 127 13.17 -24.12 1.74
N GLY A 128 13.02 -25.45 1.73
CA GLY A 128 12.03 -26.16 0.91
C GLY A 128 10.58 -25.82 1.24
N GLU A 129 10.27 -25.45 2.49
CA GLU A 129 8.95 -24.95 2.84
C GLU A 129 8.72 -23.50 2.43
N ILE A 130 9.78 -22.69 2.27
CA ILE A 130 9.70 -21.26 1.96
C ILE A 130 9.73 -21.00 0.45
N LEU A 131 10.59 -21.72 -0.26
CA LEU A 131 10.90 -21.50 -1.68
C LEU A 131 9.93 -22.28 -2.57
N VAL A 132 8.65 -21.98 -2.41
CA VAL A 132 7.54 -22.60 -3.14
C VAL A 132 6.65 -21.53 -3.74
N GLU A 133 5.92 -21.90 -4.77
CA GLU A 133 4.80 -21.09 -5.26
C GLU A 133 3.59 -21.29 -4.35
N ASP A 134 3.04 -20.19 -3.85
CA ASP A 134 1.83 -20.21 -3.03
C ASP A 134 0.59 -19.84 -3.85
N THR A 135 -0.17 -20.86 -4.24
CA THR A 135 -1.41 -20.73 -5.00
C THR A 135 -2.64 -20.51 -4.12
N SER A 136 -2.46 -20.42 -2.80
CA SER A 136 -3.56 -20.22 -1.86
C SER A 136 -4.23 -18.87 -2.08
N ALA A 137 -5.55 -18.84 -2.01
CA ALA A 137 -6.34 -17.62 -2.16
C ALA A 137 -5.97 -16.52 -1.13
N HIS A 138 -5.40 -16.91 0.02
CA HIS A 138 -5.15 -16.01 1.15
C HIS A 138 -3.70 -16.06 1.66
N THR A 139 -2.74 -16.04 0.74
CA THR A 139 -1.32 -16.02 1.10
C THR A 139 -0.82 -14.64 1.57
N SER A 140 0.23 -14.66 2.37
CA SER A 140 0.94 -13.48 2.84
C SER A 140 2.34 -13.45 2.25
N ARG A 141 2.82 -12.27 1.86
CA ARG A 141 4.14 -12.13 1.27
C ARG A 141 5.21 -12.57 2.27
N VAL A 142 6.05 -13.52 1.86
CA VAL A 142 7.20 -13.94 2.66
C VAL A 142 8.15 -12.75 2.84
N PRO A 143 8.55 -12.41 4.07
CA PRO A 143 9.53 -11.35 4.31
C PRO A 143 10.85 -11.62 3.59
N SER A 144 11.45 -10.59 2.98
CA SER A 144 12.67 -10.72 2.19
C SER A 144 13.84 -11.33 2.97
N SER A 145 13.92 -11.08 4.29
CA SER A 145 14.92 -11.70 5.16
C SER A 145 14.81 -13.22 5.23
N ARG A 146 13.58 -13.77 5.18
CA ARG A 146 13.37 -15.23 5.14
C ARG A 146 13.70 -15.83 3.78
N LEU A 147 13.40 -15.11 2.70
CA LEU A 147 13.78 -15.53 1.34
C LEU A 147 15.31 -15.57 1.18
N LYS A 148 16.02 -14.50 1.54
CA LYS A 148 17.50 -14.46 1.52
C LYS A 148 18.11 -15.62 2.30
N ARG A 149 17.60 -15.86 3.50
CA ARG A 149 18.06 -16.94 4.37
C ARG A 149 17.84 -18.32 3.73
N ALA A 150 16.66 -18.55 3.14
CA ALA A 150 16.35 -19.80 2.45
C ALA A 150 17.22 -20.00 1.19
N LEU A 151 17.50 -18.93 0.43
CA LEU A 151 18.42 -18.97 -0.71
C LEU A 151 19.85 -19.35 -0.27
N ARG A 152 20.34 -18.75 0.82
CA ARG A 152 21.65 -19.11 1.40
C ARG A 152 21.69 -20.57 1.90
N GLU A 153 20.60 -21.06 2.50
CA GLU A 153 20.46 -22.47 2.92
C GLU A 153 20.57 -23.44 1.73
N LEU A 154 20.21 -23.03 0.52
CA LEU A 154 20.39 -23.80 -0.72
C LEU A 154 21.75 -23.56 -1.42
N GLY A 155 22.65 -22.77 -0.83
CA GLY A 155 23.96 -22.49 -1.40
C GLY A 155 23.94 -21.45 -2.53
N VAL A 156 22.89 -20.63 -2.64
CA VAL A 156 22.88 -19.51 -3.59
C VAL A 156 23.87 -18.44 -3.13
N ASP A 157 24.83 -18.13 -3.99
CA ASP A 157 25.88 -17.14 -3.72
C ASP A 157 25.34 -15.76 -3.39
N GLU A 158 25.91 -15.11 -2.37
CA GLU A 158 25.52 -13.77 -1.96
C GLU A 158 26.16 -12.68 -2.83
N ARG A 159 25.84 -12.72 -4.13
CA ARG A 159 26.26 -11.78 -5.16
C ARG A 159 25.09 -11.34 -6.02
N CYS A 160 25.24 -10.19 -6.67
CA CYS A 160 24.26 -9.69 -7.63
C CYS A 160 24.24 -10.59 -8.87
N ALA A 161 23.08 -11.15 -9.21
CA ALA A 161 22.88 -11.99 -10.39
C ALA A 161 23.05 -11.26 -11.73
N GLN A 162 23.07 -9.92 -11.73
CA GLN A 162 23.20 -9.11 -12.94
C GLN A 162 24.62 -8.59 -13.17
N CYS A 163 25.23 -7.93 -12.17
CA CYS A 163 26.57 -7.34 -12.32
C CYS A 163 27.67 -8.12 -11.58
N GLY A 164 27.32 -9.19 -10.86
CA GLY A 164 28.28 -10.01 -10.12
C GLY A 164 28.81 -9.40 -8.82
N ILE A 165 28.44 -8.17 -8.48
CA ILE A 165 28.95 -7.51 -7.26
C ILE A 165 28.62 -8.32 -6.01
N GLU A 166 29.59 -8.48 -5.13
CA GLU A 166 29.42 -9.15 -3.84
C GLU A 166 28.57 -8.30 -2.88
N ALA A 167 28.18 -8.89 -1.75
CA ALA A 167 27.46 -8.20 -0.67
C ALA A 167 28.34 -7.23 0.15
N THR A 168 29.36 -6.63 -0.48
CA THR A 168 30.26 -5.63 0.10
C THR A 168 30.49 -4.50 -0.90
N TRP A 169 30.38 -3.25 -0.45
CA TRP A 169 30.63 -2.05 -1.25
C TRP A 169 31.50 -1.08 -0.45
N LEU A 170 32.69 -0.75 -0.97
CA LEU A 170 33.67 0.12 -0.30
C LEU A 170 34.02 -0.34 1.14
N GLY A 171 34.08 -1.65 1.35
CA GLY A 171 34.35 -2.23 2.68
C GLY A 171 33.13 -2.35 3.59
N GLU A 172 31.98 -1.80 3.21
CA GLU A 172 30.74 -1.84 3.98
C GLU A 172 29.76 -2.90 3.46
N PRO A 173 28.92 -3.51 4.31
CA PRO A 173 27.91 -4.47 3.85
C PRO A 173 26.92 -3.86 2.85
N LEU A 174 26.83 -4.45 1.66
CA LEU A 174 25.88 -4.06 0.63
C LEU A 174 24.61 -4.93 0.74
N PRO A 175 23.44 -4.36 1.12
CA PRO A 175 22.22 -5.13 1.20
C PRO A 175 21.72 -5.47 -0.22
N LEU A 176 22.00 -6.69 -0.69
CA LEU A 176 21.36 -7.23 -1.89
C LEU A 176 19.84 -7.32 -1.67
N GLU A 177 19.05 -7.15 -2.72
CA GLU A 177 17.60 -7.21 -2.69
C GLU A 177 17.13 -8.49 -3.41
N VAL A 178 16.09 -9.14 -2.90
CA VAL A 178 15.49 -10.29 -3.59
C VAL A 178 14.48 -9.74 -4.60
N ASP A 179 14.71 -10.06 -5.87
CA ASP A 179 13.83 -9.76 -6.99
C ASP A 179 13.14 -11.03 -7.48
N HIS A 180 11.87 -10.88 -7.87
CA HIS A 180 11.06 -11.91 -8.50
C HIS A 180 11.13 -11.67 -10.01
N VAL A 181 11.69 -12.61 -10.77
CA VAL A 181 11.93 -12.45 -12.22
C VAL A 181 10.64 -12.16 -12.98
N ASN A 182 9.55 -12.87 -12.65
CA ASN A 182 8.22 -12.63 -13.22
C ASN A 182 7.44 -11.48 -12.55
N GLY A 183 7.99 -10.86 -11.50
CA GLY A 183 7.33 -9.81 -10.71
C GLY A 183 6.18 -10.30 -9.81
N ASP A 184 5.87 -11.59 -9.80
CA ASP A 184 4.89 -12.20 -8.91
C ASP A 184 5.57 -12.63 -7.60
N TRP A 185 5.07 -12.07 -6.50
CA TRP A 185 5.58 -12.32 -5.16
C TRP A 185 5.10 -13.65 -4.55
N ARG A 186 4.09 -14.28 -5.16
CA ARG A 186 3.57 -15.59 -4.73
C ARG A 186 4.48 -16.73 -5.16
N ASP A 187 5.17 -16.55 -6.28
CA ASP A 187 6.10 -17.53 -6.83
C ASP A 187 7.50 -17.37 -6.20
N ASN A 188 7.74 -18.04 -5.08
CA ASN A 188 9.04 -18.00 -4.39
C ASN A 188 9.95 -19.18 -4.77
N ARG A 189 9.66 -19.90 -5.86
CA ARG A 189 10.53 -20.96 -6.35
C ARG A 189 11.90 -20.39 -6.69
N VAL A 190 12.95 -21.17 -6.46
CA VAL A 190 14.34 -20.71 -6.56
C VAL A 190 14.67 -20.16 -7.95
N GLU A 191 14.13 -20.77 -9.00
CA GLU A 191 14.27 -20.35 -10.40
C GLU A 191 13.65 -18.98 -10.72
N ASN A 192 12.67 -18.53 -9.91
CA ASN A 192 12.03 -17.23 -10.07
C ASN A 192 12.67 -16.14 -9.18
N LEU A 193 13.62 -16.49 -8.32
CA LEU A 193 14.27 -15.55 -7.41
C LEU A 193 15.70 -15.24 -7.83
N ARG A 194 16.09 -13.97 -7.71
CA ARG A 194 17.48 -13.55 -7.86
C ARG A 194 17.85 -12.48 -6.84
N MET A 195 19.11 -12.49 -6.40
CA MET A 195 19.67 -11.41 -5.59
C MET A 195 20.24 -10.33 -6.50
N LEU A 196 19.86 -9.08 -6.30
CA LEU A 196 20.34 -7.94 -7.07
C LEU A 196 20.88 -6.86 -6.13
N CYS A 197 21.94 -6.17 -6.53
CA CYS A 197 22.32 -4.95 -5.82
C CYS A 197 21.27 -3.86 -6.03
N PRO A 198 21.15 -2.86 -5.13
CA PRO A 198 20.15 -1.78 -5.25
C PRO A 198 20.18 -1.06 -6.60
N ASN A 199 21.37 -0.89 -7.18
CA ASN A 199 21.56 -0.24 -8.47
C ASN A 199 20.98 -1.10 -9.61
N CYS A 200 21.33 -2.38 -9.69
CA CYS A 200 20.79 -3.29 -10.72
C CYS A 200 19.29 -3.48 -10.56
N HIS A 201 18.80 -3.69 -9.33
CA HIS A 201 17.37 -3.85 -9.10
C HIS A 201 16.56 -2.62 -9.56
N SER A 202 17.09 -1.40 -9.39
CA SER A 202 16.44 -0.17 -9.85
C SER A 202 16.17 -0.12 -11.36
N THR A 203 16.90 -0.91 -12.15
CA THR A 203 16.76 -0.98 -13.62
C THR A 203 15.71 -1.99 -14.08
N THR A 204 15.25 -2.88 -13.21
CA THR A 204 14.26 -3.91 -13.56
C THR A 204 12.86 -3.33 -13.79
N ASP A 205 12.04 -4.02 -14.59
CA ASP A 205 10.64 -3.64 -14.82
C ASP A 205 9.74 -3.84 -13.59
N SER A 206 10.10 -4.78 -12.70
CA SER A 206 9.41 -5.08 -11.44
C SER A 206 9.70 -4.07 -10.33
N TYR A 207 10.77 -3.27 -10.46
CA TYR A 207 11.29 -2.42 -9.38
C TYR A 207 10.22 -1.55 -8.72
N ARG A 208 10.05 -1.71 -7.41
CA ARG A 208 9.10 -0.95 -6.58
C ARG A 208 7.68 -0.86 -7.18
N GLY A 209 7.25 -1.90 -7.89
CA GLY A 209 5.92 -1.94 -8.51
C GLY A 209 5.79 -1.11 -9.78
N ARG A 210 6.89 -0.76 -10.45
CA ARG A 210 6.92 -0.08 -11.75
C ARG A 210 6.04 -0.79 -12.79
N ALA A 211 6.04 -2.12 -12.83
CA ALA A 211 5.14 -2.89 -13.69
C ALA A 211 3.64 -2.58 -13.48
N LYS A 212 3.20 -2.24 -12.25
CA LYS A 212 1.79 -1.92 -11.95
C LYS A 212 1.35 -0.55 -12.47
N SER A 213 2.28 0.36 -12.77
CA SER A 213 1.92 1.67 -13.34
C SER A 213 1.60 1.56 -14.84
N ARG A 214 2.25 0.64 -15.56
CA ARG A 214 2.05 0.43 -17.01
C ARG A 214 0.67 -0.13 -17.34
N THR A 215 0.10 -0.97 -16.47
CA THR A 215 -1.25 -1.56 -16.68
C THR A 215 -2.37 -0.52 -16.53
N LYS A 216 -2.15 0.59 -15.83
CA LYS A 216 -3.16 1.66 -15.66
C LYS A 216 -3.24 2.63 -16.84
N GLY A 217 -2.30 2.56 -17.79
CA GLY A 217 -2.24 3.46 -18.95
C GLY A 217 -2.76 2.86 -20.26
N ARG A 218 -3.26 1.62 -20.24
CA ARG A 218 -3.79 0.93 -21.42
C ARG A 218 -5.21 0.45 -21.11
N THR A 219 -6.16 1.37 -21.23
CA THR A 219 -7.56 0.99 -21.49
C THR A 219 -7.67 0.93 -23.02
N PRO A 220 -8.28 -0.12 -23.61
CA PRO A 220 -8.53 -0.16 -25.06
C PRO A 220 -9.37 1.03 -25.53
#